data_AF-A0A6B3URB2-F1
#
_entry.id   AF-A0A6B3URB2-F1
#
_cell.length_a   1.000
_cell.length_b   1.000
_cell.length_c   1.000
_cell.angle_alpha   90.00
_cell.angle_beta   90.00
_cell.angle_gamma   90.00
#
_symmetry.space_group_name_H-M   'P 1'
#
loop_
_entity.id
_entity.type
_entity.pdbx_description
1 polymer ?
#
loop_
_entity_poly.entity_id
_entity_poly.type
_entity_poly.pdbx_seq_one_letter_code
_entity_poly.pdbx_strand_id
1 'polypeptide(L)'
;MAEPTPAPQVAVAAGPTGACLRFVGGEWRQLSDAVSQNTCVQMLFAGQCERPGGASYGRWGDTTLRLVPKRVEQSDDNRRFRTLVEQGPNCSIPQTR
;
A
#
# COMPACT_ATOMS: atom_id res chain seq x y z
N MET A 1 42.85 6.07 -22.98
CA MET A 1 41.41 6.10 -23.27
C MET A 1 40.71 6.01 -21.92
N ALA A 2 39.93 7.01 -21.54
CA ALA A 2 39.23 7.04 -20.24
C ALA A 2 37.88 6.33 -20.39
N GLU A 3 37.69 5.23 -19.67
CA GLU A 3 36.43 4.51 -19.61
C GLU A 3 35.46 5.29 -18.69
N PRO A 4 34.19 5.50 -19.10
CA PRO A 4 33.21 6.16 -18.24
C PRO A 4 32.81 5.21 -17.10
N THR A 5 33.15 5.59 -15.87
CA THR A 5 32.66 4.93 -14.65
C THR A 5 31.12 4.91 -14.63
N PRO A 6 30.47 3.74 -14.50
CA PRO A 6 29.03 3.68 -14.38
C PRO A 6 28.60 4.29 -13.03
N ALA A 7 27.68 5.25 -13.08
CA ALA A 7 27.07 5.85 -11.90
C ALA A 7 26.38 4.77 -11.04
N PRO A 8 26.34 4.92 -9.71
CA PRO A 8 25.65 3.97 -8.84
C PRO A 8 24.15 4.03 -9.16
N GLN A 9 23.69 3.03 -9.90
CA GLN A 9 22.29 2.65 -9.98
C GLN A 9 21.81 2.43 -8.54
N VAL A 10 21.01 3.37 -8.05
CA VAL A 10 20.30 3.23 -6.79
C VAL A 10 19.51 1.92 -6.87
N ALA A 11 19.97 0.92 -6.13
CA ALA A 11 19.22 -0.30 -5.91
C ALA A 11 17.96 0.14 -5.17
N VAL A 12 16.89 0.44 -5.91
CA VAL A 12 15.54 0.58 -5.38
C VAL A 12 15.33 -0.72 -4.64
N ALA A 13 15.18 -0.67 -3.32
CA ALA A 13 15.03 -1.84 -2.48
C ALA A 13 13.99 -2.75 -3.16
N ALA A 14 14.46 -3.86 -3.74
CA ALA A 14 13.64 -4.82 -4.46
C ALA A 14 12.90 -5.65 -3.40
N GLY A 15 12.05 -4.97 -2.63
CA GLY A 15 11.04 -5.62 -1.83
C GLY A 15 10.09 -6.36 -2.77
N PRO A 16 9.31 -7.31 -2.23
CA PRO A 16 8.27 -7.95 -3.01
C PRO A 16 7.38 -6.85 -3.61
N THR A 17 7.08 -6.98 -4.90
CA THR A 17 6.14 -6.12 -5.61
C THR A 17 4.93 -6.96 -5.99
N GLY A 18 3.77 -6.33 -6.05
CA GLY A 18 2.52 -7.00 -6.36
C GLY A 18 1.51 -6.04 -6.98
N ALA A 19 0.49 -6.63 -7.61
CA ALA A 19 -0.61 -5.88 -8.20
C ALA A 19 -1.41 -5.18 -7.11
N CYS A 20 -1.59 -3.87 -7.26
CA CYS A 20 -2.37 -3.05 -6.35
C CYS A 20 -3.78 -2.89 -6.89
N LEU A 21 -4.77 -3.42 -6.16
CA LEU A 21 -6.18 -3.29 -6.47
C LEU A 21 -6.90 -2.55 -5.34
N ARG A 22 -7.87 -1.73 -5.70
CA ARG A 22 -8.80 -1.09 -4.77
C ARG A 22 -10.19 -1.70 -4.91
N PHE A 23 -10.90 -1.88 -3.81
CA PHE A 23 -12.29 -2.27 -3.85
C PHE A 23 -13.17 -1.03 -3.82
N VAL A 24 -13.94 -0.79 -4.88
CA VAL A 24 -14.84 0.37 -4.97
C VAL A 24 -16.05 0.01 -5.82
N GLY A 25 -17.25 0.40 -5.38
CA GLY A 25 -18.49 0.16 -6.13
C GLY A 25 -18.86 -1.33 -6.26
N GLY A 26 -18.30 -2.21 -5.41
CA GLY A 26 -18.52 -3.66 -5.50
C GLY A 26 -17.52 -4.39 -6.40
N GLU A 27 -16.53 -3.69 -6.96
CA GLU A 27 -15.57 -4.26 -7.90
C GLU A 27 -14.12 -3.99 -7.47
N TRP A 28 -13.22 -4.89 -7.89
CA TRP A 28 -11.78 -4.70 -7.75
C TRP A 28 -11.25 -3.92 -8.94
N ARG A 29 -10.77 -2.71 -8.69
CA ARG A 29 -10.12 -1.87 -9.70
C ARG A 29 -8.62 -1.91 -9.50
N GLN A 30 -7.90 -2.44 -10.48
CA GLN A 30 -6.44 -2.39 -10.48
C GLN A 30 -5.95 -0.95 -10.67
N LEU A 31 -5.05 -0.53 -9.80
CA LEU A 31 -4.36 0.76 -9.84
C LEU A 31 -2.96 0.63 -10.44
N SER A 32 -2.27 -0.47 -10.15
CA SER A 32 -0.90 -0.73 -10.63
C SER A 32 -0.63 -2.24 -10.66
N ASP A 33 0.26 -2.68 -11.55
CA ASP A 33 0.57 -4.09 -11.77
C ASP A 33 1.72 -4.61 -10.90
N ALA A 34 2.72 -3.76 -10.63
CA ALA A 34 3.85 -4.10 -9.78
C ALA A 34 4.31 -2.89 -8.96
N VAL A 35 3.90 -2.82 -7.70
CA VAL A 35 4.34 -1.81 -6.73
C VAL A 35 4.63 -2.46 -5.38
N SER A 36 5.38 -1.79 -4.52
CA SER A 36 5.59 -2.24 -3.14
C SER A 36 4.30 -2.10 -2.32
N GLN A 37 4.14 -2.92 -1.28
CA GLN A 37 2.97 -2.88 -0.40
C GLN A 37 2.72 -1.48 0.17
N ASN A 38 3.78 -0.81 0.65
CA ASN A 38 3.69 0.53 1.22
C ASN A 38 3.21 1.57 0.19
N THR A 39 3.65 1.46 -1.06
CA THR A 39 3.20 2.30 -2.18
C THR A 39 1.72 2.05 -2.48
N CYS A 40 1.28 0.79 -2.47
CA CYS A 40 -0.13 0.46 -2.68
C CYS A 40 -1.02 1.06 -1.59
N VAL A 41 -0.65 0.89 -0.31
CA VAL A 41 -1.35 1.52 0.83
C VAL A 41 -1.46 3.03 0.66
N GLN A 42 -0.38 3.70 0.26
CA GLN A 42 -0.40 5.14 0.01
C GLN A 42 -1.35 5.51 -1.12
N MET A 43 -1.28 4.82 -2.28
CA MET A 43 -2.18 5.10 -3.39
C MET A 43 -3.66 4.87 -3.05
N LEU A 44 -3.94 3.88 -2.20
CA LEU A 44 -5.30 3.51 -1.81
C LEU A 44 -5.88 4.44 -0.75
N PHE A 45 -5.06 4.81 0.24
CA PHE A 45 -5.53 5.32 1.53
C PHE A 45 -4.92 6.65 1.95
N ALA A 46 -3.87 7.15 1.27
CA ALA A 46 -3.31 8.45 1.61
C ALA A 46 -4.33 9.56 1.35
N GLY A 47 -4.65 10.33 2.39
CA GLY A 47 -5.66 11.39 2.33
C GLY A 47 -7.11 10.88 2.36
N GLN A 48 -7.32 9.57 2.50
CA GLN A 48 -8.66 8.99 2.70
C GLN A 48 -8.92 8.78 4.19
N CYS A 49 -9.89 9.51 4.73
CA CYS A 49 -10.37 9.30 6.09
C CYS A 49 -11.52 8.31 6.11
N GLU A 50 -11.29 7.12 6.67
CA GLU A 50 -12.42 6.22 6.91
C GLU A 50 -13.35 6.75 7.98
N ARG A 51 -14.63 6.60 7.71
CA ARG A 51 -15.70 6.99 8.62
C ARG A 51 -15.89 5.90 9.68
N PRO A 52 -16.33 6.27 10.89
CA PRO A 52 -16.75 5.27 11.88
C PRO A 52 -17.83 4.35 11.28
N GLY A 53 -17.60 3.04 11.29
CA GLY A 53 -18.49 2.04 10.67
C GLY A 53 -18.27 1.79 9.18
N GLY A 54 -17.37 2.55 8.53
CA GLY A 54 -16.86 2.29 7.19
C GLY A 54 -15.54 1.53 7.23
N ALA A 55 -15.27 0.78 6.16
CA ALA A 55 -13.97 0.20 5.90
C ALA A 55 -13.72 0.20 4.39
N SER A 56 -12.58 0.74 3.97
CA SER A 56 -12.13 0.63 2.58
C SER A 56 -11.24 -0.60 2.46
N TYR A 57 -11.41 -1.33 1.36
CA TYR A 57 -10.65 -2.54 1.09
C TYR A 57 -9.74 -2.33 -0.12
N GLY A 58 -8.56 -2.91 -0.03
CA GLY A 58 -7.55 -2.95 -1.05
C GLY A 58 -6.93 -4.34 -1.09
N ARG A 59 -6.21 -4.63 -2.17
CA ARG A 59 -5.45 -5.87 -2.33
C ARG A 59 -4.12 -5.53 -2.92
N TRP A 60 -3.09 -6.14 -2.38
CA TRP A 60 -1.73 -6.04 -2.86
C TRP A 60 -1.20 -7.45 -3.10
N GLY A 61 -1.13 -7.85 -4.37
CA GLY A 61 -0.91 -9.25 -4.75
C GLY A 61 -1.97 -10.16 -4.12
N ASP A 62 -1.53 -11.01 -3.19
CA ASP A 62 -2.42 -11.86 -2.39
C ASP A 62 -2.79 -11.27 -1.02
N THR A 63 -2.09 -10.25 -0.54
CA THR A 63 -2.38 -9.61 0.74
C THR A 63 -3.58 -8.67 0.62
N THR A 64 -4.57 -8.86 1.49
CA THR A 64 -5.71 -7.96 1.61
C THR A 64 -5.37 -6.81 2.55
N LEU A 65 -5.61 -5.59 2.10
CA LEU A 65 -5.42 -4.38 2.87
C LEU A 65 -6.79 -3.84 3.26
N ARG A 66 -6.97 -3.46 4.51
CA ARG A 66 -8.20 -2.86 5.00
C ARG A 66 -7.86 -1.56 5.70
N LEU A 67 -8.44 -0.48 5.24
CA LEU A 67 -8.42 0.78 5.96
C LEU A 67 -9.62 0.80 6.91
N VAL A 68 -9.31 1.02 8.19
CA VAL A 68 -10.28 1.25 9.26
C VAL A 68 -10.00 2.63 9.87
N PRO A 69 -10.91 3.20 10.69
CA PRO A 69 -10.67 4.49 11.31
C PRO A 69 -9.32 4.52 12.05
N LYS A 70 -8.44 5.43 11.63
CA LYS A 70 -7.11 5.71 12.21
C LYS A 70 -6.01 4.68 11.90
N ARG A 71 -6.25 3.62 11.12
CA ARG A 71 -5.18 2.66 10.77
C ARG A 71 -5.49 1.83 9.54
N VAL A 72 -4.44 1.37 8.88
CA VAL A 72 -4.50 0.35 7.85
C VAL A 72 -4.03 -0.96 8.43
N GLU A 73 -4.81 -2.00 8.15
CA GLU A 73 -4.54 -3.37 8.54
C GLU A 73 -4.26 -4.20 7.27
N GLN A 74 -3.35 -5.17 7.37
CA GLN A 74 -3.09 -6.15 6.33
C GLN A 74 -3.50 -7.55 6.78
N SER A 75 -3.90 -8.38 5.83
CA SER A 75 -4.16 -9.79 6.05
C SER A 75 -3.74 -10.61 4.84
N ASP A 76 -2.84 -11.56 5.06
CA ASP A 76 -2.38 -12.48 4.03
C ASP A 76 -3.34 -13.67 3.84
N ASP A 77 -4.10 -14.01 4.88
CA ASP A 77 -5.03 -15.15 4.90
C ASP A 77 -6.52 -14.76 4.90
N ASN A 78 -6.86 -13.46 4.78
CA ASN A 78 -8.21 -12.92 4.96
C ASN A 78 -8.88 -13.23 6.32
N ARG A 79 -8.12 -13.77 7.28
CA ARG A 79 -8.60 -14.18 8.61
C ARG A 79 -7.90 -13.44 9.74
N ARG A 80 -6.64 -13.09 9.54
CA ARG A 80 -5.77 -12.45 10.55
C ARG A 80 -5.38 -11.06 10.05
N PHE A 81 -6.00 -10.03 10.62
CA PHE A 81 -5.70 -8.64 10.28
C PHE A 81 -4.67 -8.11 11.29
N ARG A 82 -3.52 -7.66 10.77
CA ARG A 82 -2.45 -7.03 11.55
C ARG A 82 -2.36 -5.57 11.17
N THR A 83 -2.22 -4.69 12.15
CA THR A 83 -1.96 -3.27 11.89
C THR A 83 -0.66 -3.15 11.11
N LEU A 84 -0.75 -2.62 9.89
CA LEU A 84 0.40 -2.34 9.04
C LEU A 84 0.92 -0.94 9.33
N VAL A 85 0.02 0.04 9.35
CA VAL A 85 0.38 1.44 9.59
C VAL A 85 -0.78 2.17 10.25
N GLU A 86 -0.47 3.01 11.23
CA GLU A 86 -1.44 3.92 11.82
C GLU A 86 -1.57 5.18 10.95
N GLN A 87 -2.80 5.59 10.67
CA GLN A 87 -3.05 6.86 10.01
C GLN A 87 -2.73 7.99 10.98
N GLY A 88 -1.86 8.88 10.53
CA GLY A 88 -1.54 10.10 11.23
C GLY A 88 -2.69 11.13 11.19
N PRO A 89 -2.47 12.31 11.80
CA PRO A 89 -3.40 13.43 11.69
C PRO A 89 -3.67 13.78 10.21
N ASN A 90 -4.92 14.16 9.91
CA ASN A 90 -5.43 14.38 8.54
C ASN A 90 -5.42 13.14 7.64
N CYS A 91 -5.44 11.92 8.21
CA CYS A 91 -5.52 10.66 7.44
C CYS A 91 -4.33 10.48 6.50
N SER A 92 -3.20 11.05 6.91
CA SER A 92 -1.93 10.84 6.25
C SER A 92 -1.42 9.45 6.59
N ILE A 93 -0.93 8.73 5.58
CA ILE A 93 -0.23 7.47 5.77
C ILE A 93 1.26 7.82 5.86
N PRO A 94 1.93 7.65 7.01
CA PRO A 94 3.36 7.90 7.10
C PRO A 94 4.09 6.99 6.11
N GLN A 95 5.00 7.58 5.35
CA GLN A 95 5.88 6.83 4.46
C GLN A 95 6.93 6.15 5.33
N THR A 96 6.62 4.98 5.85
CA THR A 96 7.61 4.14 6.54
C THR A 96 8.69 3.79 5.51
N ARG A 97 9.91 4.24 5.78
CA ARG A 97 11.05 4.20 4.86
C ARG A 97 11.77 2.87 4.92
#